data_AF-A0A7C6JQZ0-F1
#
_entry.id   AF-A0A7C6JQZ0-F1
#
_cell.length_a   1.000
_cell.length_b   1.000
_cell.length_c   1.000
_cell.angle_alpha   90.00
_cell.angle_beta   90.00
_cell.angle_gamma   90.00
#
_symmetry.space_group_name_H-M   'P 1'
#
loop_
_entity.id
_entity.type
_entity.pdbx_description
1 polymer ?
#
loop_
_entity_poly.entity_id
_entity_poly.type
_entity_poly.pdbx_seq_one_letter_code
_entity_poly.pdbx_strand_id
1 'polypeptide(L)'
;MIVFYNSSLWSKGKSLPGLPQRTNWQFEYAGTKRCIPVIYRFPKGIVFDVITFLDEAKVQSFFEKYETIEQKLTSLQRRCAEQEHPYQSLPVKEIWINGKRVKHGYSASSAVSIPWAQQHDDLTLVRKAYSSILKDAACFACERFCVPYPETNSRTQQLLRLLRLGRVNNLKLSTHFVPWFSPLDIHFEMSAKEDQKVICFKHPVTGITQTLYFQVVDVVEMPLGPGDNRSFYAAQSIYEIDPALPQGDTLQFNSSSQYREPPTEPSKDKFAPSATSSIGIIGGADGPTAVFVTAKDKEKAVTCGLHGLPLHSCFAVPVFHKKDIYHFVLEGINLKYLDGQEYNFQ
;
A
#
# COMPACT_ATOMS: atom_id res chain seq x y z
N MET A 1 10.67 -1.61 28.62
CA MET A 1 10.97 -0.61 27.58
C MET A 1 10.31 0.71 27.93
N ILE A 2 11.02 1.82 27.75
CA ILE A 2 10.48 3.17 27.89
C ILE A 2 9.86 3.57 26.55
N VAL A 3 8.60 4.01 26.56
CA VAL A 3 7.86 4.42 25.35
C VAL A 3 7.48 5.88 25.48
N PHE A 4 7.66 6.62 24.39
CA PHE A 4 7.32 8.04 24.26
C PHE A 4 6.14 8.20 23.31
N TYR A 5 5.51 9.39 23.32
CA TYR A 5 4.38 9.68 22.44
C TYR A 5 4.84 9.95 21.00
N ASN A 6 5.20 8.88 20.29
CA ASN A 6 5.50 8.85 18.87
C ASN A 6 5.37 7.41 18.36
N SER A 7 5.39 7.24 17.03
CA SER A 7 5.33 5.91 16.40
C SER A 7 6.69 5.24 16.28
N SER A 8 7.80 5.89 16.63
CA SER A 8 9.16 5.41 16.36
C SER A 8 9.56 4.27 17.31
N LEU A 9 10.14 3.21 16.74
CA LEU A 9 10.71 2.09 17.50
C LEU A 9 12.09 2.41 18.10
N TRP A 10 12.81 3.39 17.54
CA TRP A 10 14.22 3.68 17.86
C TRP A 10 14.43 4.98 18.63
N SER A 11 13.41 5.85 18.72
CA SER A 11 13.59 7.18 19.29
C SER A 11 13.89 7.14 20.80
N LYS A 12 14.94 7.87 21.20
CA LYS A 12 15.19 8.25 22.59
C LYS A 12 14.51 9.59 22.84
N GLY A 13 13.32 9.57 23.40
CA GLY A 13 12.55 10.77 23.70
C GLY A 13 13.08 11.53 24.92
N LYS A 14 12.79 12.84 24.96
CA LYS A 14 13.00 13.72 26.12
C LYS A 14 11.70 13.96 26.92
N SER A 15 10.57 13.44 26.46
CA SER A 15 9.26 13.63 27.08
C SER A 15 8.99 12.62 28.19
N LEU A 16 7.96 12.86 29.00
CA LEU A 16 7.56 11.90 30.03
C LEU A 16 7.14 10.56 29.40
N PRO A 17 7.55 9.42 29.99
CA PRO A 17 7.18 8.12 29.48
C PRO A 17 5.68 7.87 29.64
N GLY A 18 5.15 7.02 28.75
CA GLY A 18 3.76 6.60 28.79
C GLY A 18 3.46 5.73 30.01
N LEU A 19 2.27 5.90 30.59
CA LEU A 19 1.82 5.05 31.69
C LEU A 19 1.28 3.72 31.13
N PRO A 20 1.95 2.58 31.38
CA PRO A 20 1.56 1.31 30.78
C PRO A 20 0.22 0.81 31.32
N GLN A 21 -0.58 0.22 30.45
CA GLN A 21 -1.77 -0.57 30.75
C GLN A 21 -1.60 -1.91 30.04
N ARG A 22 -1.37 -2.99 30.79
CA ARG A 22 -1.24 -4.34 30.21
C ARG A 22 -2.59 -4.80 29.67
N THR A 23 -2.55 -5.41 28.49
CA THR A 23 -3.74 -5.90 27.78
C THR A 23 -3.55 -7.35 27.35
N ASN A 24 -2.39 -7.71 26.79
CA ASN A 24 -2.15 -9.02 26.17
C ASN A 24 -3.26 -9.42 25.18
N TRP A 25 -3.79 -8.44 24.47
CA TRP A 25 -4.92 -8.64 23.58
C TRP A 25 -4.44 -9.35 22.32
N GLN A 26 -4.93 -10.57 22.09
CA GLN A 26 -4.59 -11.37 20.93
C GLN A 26 -5.71 -11.36 19.89
N PHE A 27 -5.33 -11.38 18.62
CA PHE A 27 -6.23 -11.51 17.48
C PHE A 27 -5.47 -12.13 16.31
N GLU A 28 -6.20 -12.62 15.31
CA GLU A 28 -5.63 -13.22 14.11
C GLU A 28 -6.06 -12.43 12.87
N TYR A 29 -5.13 -12.19 11.96
CA TYR A 29 -5.39 -11.52 10.69
C TYR A 29 -4.62 -12.24 9.59
N ALA A 30 -5.30 -12.57 8.49
CA ALA A 30 -4.72 -13.28 7.35
C ALA A 30 -3.97 -14.58 7.73
N GLY A 31 -4.48 -15.32 8.73
CA GLY A 31 -3.84 -16.54 9.23
C GLY A 31 -2.63 -16.31 10.15
N THR A 32 -2.28 -15.06 10.46
CA THR A 32 -1.14 -14.73 11.32
C THR A 32 -1.61 -14.19 12.67
N LYS A 33 -1.12 -14.81 13.74
CA LYS A 33 -1.41 -14.40 15.12
C LYS A 33 -0.72 -13.07 15.43
N ARG A 34 -1.45 -12.19 16.11
CA ARG A 34 -0.97 -10.89 16.57
C ARG A 34 -1.36 -10.64 18.02
N CYS A 35 -0.59 -9.79 18.69
CA CYS A 35 -0.80 -9.40 20.08
C CYS A 35 -0.53 -7.92 20.29
N ILE A 36 -1.40 -7.25 21.04
CA ILE A 36 -1.15 -5.94 21.64
C ILE A 36 -0.86 -6.17 23.13
N PRO A 37 0.42 -6.19 23.55
CA PRO A 37 0.77 -6.57 24.92
C PRO A 37 0.43 -5.47 25.92
N VAL A 38 0.69 -4.21 25.55
CA VAL A 38 0.57 -3.04 26.42
C VAL A 38 0.07 -1.84 25.60
N ILE A 39 -0.84 -1.08 26.20
CA ILE A 39 -1.21 0.26 25.75
C ILE A 39 -0.55 1.29 26.67
N TYR A 40 0.27 2.16 26.11
CA TYR A 40 0.93 3.26 26.82
C TYR A 40 0.09 4.53 26.72
N ARG A 41 -0.29 5.09 27.87
CA ARG A 41 -1.20 6.24 27.95
C ARG A 41 -0.44 7.54 28.14
N PHE A 42 -0.78 8.54 27.33
CA PHE A 42 -0.26 9.90 27.37
C PHE A 42 -1.40 10.92 27.45
N PRO A 43 -1.13 12.19 27.80
CA PRO A 43 -2.16 13.23 27.75
C PRO A 43 -2.79 13.43 26.36
N LYS A 44 -1.99 13.32 25.30
CA LYS A 44 -2.41 13.57 23.92
C LYS A 44 -3.11 12.36 23.27
N GLY A 45 -2.86 11.15 23.76
CA GLY A 45 -3.32 9.93 23.10
C GLY A 45 -2.70 8.67 23.70
N ILE A 46 -2.65 7.63 22.88
CA ILE A 46 -2.07 6.33 23.24
C ILE A 46 -0.98 5.92 22.26
N VAL A 47 -0.06 5.10 22.75
CA VAL A 47 0.89 4.36 21.91
C VAL A 47 0.76 2.89 22.25
N PHE A 48 0.75 2.03 21.25
CA PHE A 48 0.74 0.58 21.45
C PHE A 48 1.52 -0.12 20.36
N ASP A 49 2.07 -1.28 20.70
CA ASP A 49 2.79 -2.13 19.77
C ASP A 49 1.89 -3.31 19.37
N VAL A 50 1.80 -3.58 18.07
CA VAL A 50 1.23 -4.81 17.53
C VAL A 50 2.39 -5.75 17.23
N ILE A 51 2.50 -6.82 18.00
CA ILE A 51 3.47 -7.89 17.80
C ILE A 51 2.86 -8.92 16.86
N THR A 52 3.54 -9.20 15.75
CA THR A 52 3.15 -10.23 14.79
C THR A 52 4.11 -11.41 14.94
N PHE A 53 3.58 -12.59 15.23
CA PHE A 53 4.37 -13.82 15.34
C PHE A 53 4.61 -14.37 13.94
N LEU A 54 5.87 -14.58 13.57
CA LEU A 54 6.24 -15.07 12.24
C LEU A 54 6.63 -16.54 12.31
N ASP A 55 6.12 -17.30 11.35
CA ASP A 55 6.51 -18.68 11.13
C ASP A 55 7.93 -18.71 10.53
N GLU A 56 8.88 -19.21 11.30
CA GLU A 56 10.29 -19.23 10.90
C GLU A 56 10.54 -20.03 9.62
N ALA A 57 9.83 -21.14 9.41
CA ALA A 57 9.98 -21.94 8.20
C ALA A 57 9.53 -21.14 6.96
N LYS A 58 8.43 -20.39 7.06
CA LYS A 58 7.98 -19.51 5.97
C LYS A 58 8.96 -18.37 5.70
N VAL A 59 9.55 -17.79 6.74
CA VAL A 59 10.59 -16.75 6.61
C VAL A 59 11.83 -17.32 5.92
N GLN A 60 12.30 -18.50 6.33
CA GLN A 60 13.45 -19.16 5.69
C GLN A 60 13.18 -19.45 4.22
N SER A 61 12.05 -20.08 3.88
CA SER A 61 11.69 -20.36 2.48
C SER A 61 11.60 -19.10 1.62
N PHE A 62 11.13 -17.98 2.19
CA PHE A 62 11.12 -16.70 1.49
C PHE A 62 12.54 -16.20 1.19
N PHE A 63 13.43 -16.21 2.18
CA PHE A 63 14.82 -15.77 1.99
C PHE A 63 15.57 -16.67 1.00
N GLU A 64 15.44 -17.99 1.12
CA GLU A 64 16.02 -18.94 0.17
C GLU A 64 15.58 -18.67 -1.27
N LYS A 65 14.31 -18.30 -1.46
CA LYS A 65 13.75 -17.99 -2.78
C LYS A 65 14.27 -16.69 -3.37
N TYR A 66 14.45 -15.64 -2.56
CA TYR A 66 14.65 -14.27 -3.06
C TYR A 66 16.03 -13.65 -2.79
N GLU A 67 16.74 -14.05 -1.74
CA GLU A 67 17.97 -13.37 -1.27
C GLU A 67 19.04 -13.26 -2.37
N THR A 68 19.26 -14.33 -3.12
CA THR A 68 20.29 -14.38 -4.17
C THR A 68 19.91 -13.65 -5.46
N ILE A 69 18.62 -13.34 -5.64
CA ILE A 69 18.08 -12.75 -6.87
C ILE A 69 17.46 -11.38 -6.66
N GLU A 70 17.38 -10.87 -5.43
CA GLU A 70 16.68 -9.63 -5.06
C GLU A 70 17.07 -8.44 -5.95
N GLN A 71 18.37 -8.27 -6.19
CA GLN A 71 18.91 -7.20 -7.04
C GLN A 71 18.62 -7.39 -8.54
N LYS A 72 18.31 -8.61 -8.95
CA LYS A 72 18.01 -8.97 -10.35
C LYS A 72 16.51 -8.98 -10.63
N LEU A 73 15.66 -8.86 -9.60
CA LEU A 73 14.21 -8.86 -9.78
C LEU A 73 13.76 -7.67 -10.62
N THR A 74 12.91 -7.93 -11.61
CA THR A 74 12.16 -6.88 -12.28
C THR A 74 11.19 -6.21 -11.30
N SER A 75 10.68 -5.02 -11.64
CA SER A 75 9.69 -4.33 -10.81
C SER A 75 8.45 -5.19 -10.54
N LEU A 76 7.98 -5.93 -11.56
CA LEU A 76 6.84 -6.85 -11.44
C LEU A 76 7.16 -8.01 -10.49
N GLN A 77 8.34 -8.63 -10.64
CA GLN A 77 8.77 -9.71 -9.76
C GLN A 77 8.96 -9.25 -8.31
N ARG A 78 9.46 -8.02 -8.10
CA ARG A 78 9.59 -7.43 -6.77
C ARG A 78 8.22 -7.24 -6.11
N ARG A 79 7.23 -6.74 -6.85
CA ARG A 79 5.84 -6.63 -6.35
C ARG A 79 5.26 -7.99 -5.94
N CYS A 80 5.49 -9.03 -6.75
CA CYS A 80 5.07 -10.38 -6.39
C CYS A 80 5.79 -10.87 -5.12
N ALA A 81 7.11 -10.65 -5.02
CA ALA A 81 7.89 -11.00 -3.84
C ALA A 81 7.39 -10.27 -2.57
N GLU A 82 7.06 -8.98 -2.66
CA GLU A 82 6.52 -8.21 -1.54
C GLU A 82 5.20 -8.80 -0.99
N GLN A 83 4.33 -9.32 -1.87
CA GLN A 83 3.08 -9.98 -1.44
C GLN A 83 3.30 -11.36 -0.84
N GLU A 84 4.33 -12.08 -1.30
CA GLU A 84 4.73 -13.36 -0.73
C GLU A 84 5.47 -13.22 0.60
N HIS A 85 5.90 -12.01 0.97
CA HIS A 85 6.65 -11.77 2.19
C HIS A 85 5.84 -12.24 3.43
N PRO A 86 6.37 -13.13 4.28
CA PRO A 86 5.63 -13.72 5.39
C PRO A 86 5.11 -12.72 6.43
N TYR A 87 5.78 -11.56 6.53
CA TYR A 87 5.25 -10.42 7.26
C TYR A 87 4.52 -9.46 6.33
N GLN A 88 3.24 -9.24 6.62
CA GLN A 88 2.42 -8.18 6.05
C GLN A 88 2.02 -7.19 7.16
N SER A 89 2.20 -5.89 6.94
CA SER A 89 1.75 -4.85 7.89
C SER A 89 0.24 -4.92 8.08
N LEU A 90 -0.26 -4.46 9.23
CA LEU A 90 -1.70 -4.39 9.45
C LEU A 90 -2.26 -3.15 8.73
N PRO A 91 -3.10 -3.30 7.68
CA PRO A 91 -3.60 -2.16 6.92
C PRO A 91 -4.76 -1.50 7.67
N VAL A 92 -4.45 -0.82 8.78
CA VAL A 92 -5.47 -0.21 9.65
C VAL A 92 -6.20 0.90 8.89
N LYS A 93 -7.51 0.76 8.80
CA LYS A 93 -8.41 1.76 8.20
C LYS A 93 -8.86 2.78 9.22
N GLU A 94 -9.34 2.30 10.36
CA GLU A 94 -9.88 3.14 11.42
C GLU A 94 -9.54 2.55 12.78
N ILE A 95 -9.41 3.43 13.78
CA ILE A 95 -9.15 3.11 15.18
C ILE A 95 -10.22 3.80 16.03
N TRP A 96 -10.77 3.10 17.00
CA TRP A 96 -11.70 3.67 17.98
C TRP A 96 -11.18 3.43 19.38
N ILE A 97 -11.29 4.46 20.22
CA ILE A 97 -10.89 4.42 21.61
C ILE A 97 -12.14 4.71 22.45
N ASN A 98 -12.50 3.77 23.31
CA ASN A 98 -13.68 3.83 24.19
C ASN A 98 -14.96 4.18 23.41
N GLY A 99 -15.20 3.49 22.29
CA GLY A 99 -16.38 3.68 21.44
C GLY A 99 -16.37 4.93 20.54
N LYS A 100 -15.33 5.76 20.59
CA LYS A 100 -15.21 6.96 19.73
C LYS A 100 -14.16 6.78 18.65
N ARG A 101 -14.54 7.06 17.40
CA ARG A 101 -13.63 7.01 16.24
C ARG A 101 -12.57 8.12 16.32
N VAL A 102 -11.33 7.77 16.00
CA VAL A 102 -10.23 8.72 15.83
C VAL A 102 -10.32 9.36 14.43
N LYS A 103 -10.44 10.69 14.36
CA LYS A 103 -10.62 11.43 13.10
C LYS A 103 -9.31 11.90 12.45
N HIS A 104 -8.33 12.31 13.25
CA HIS A 104 -7.07 12.90 12.77
C HIS A 104 -6.02 11.87 12.32
N GLY A 105 -6.46 10.65 11.99
CA GLY A 105 -5.59 9.53 11.64
C GLY A 105 -4.69 9.07 12.81
N TYR A 106 -3.64 8.34 12.45
CA TYR A 106 -2.61 7.85 13.35
C TYR A 106 -1.26 7.88 12.62
N SER A 107 -0.19 7.68 13.38
CA SER A 107 1.14 7.42 12.82
C SER A 107 1.58 6.01 13.21
N ALA A 108 2.26 5.32 12.30
CA ALA A 108 2.78 3.99 12.56
C ALA A 108 4.23 3.87 12.06
N SER A 109 5.01 2.97 12.67
CA SER A 109 6.24 2.46 12.09
C SER A 109 6.36 0.99 12.40
N SER A 110 7.00 0.23 11.52
CA SER A 110 7.19 -1.20 11.69
C SER A 110 8.65 -1.59 11.51
N ALA A 111 9.01 -2.69 12.13
CA ALA A 111 10.26 -3.39 11.88
C ALA A 111 10.07 -4.88 12.10
N VAL A 112 10.94 -5.68 11.50
CA VAL A 112 10.93 -7.14 11.60
C VAL A 112 12.26 -7.58 12.20
N SER A 113 12.19 -8.47 13.19
CA SER A 113 13.34 -9.14 13.79
C SER A 113 13.51 -10.50 13.14
N ILE A 114 14.59 -10.65 12.38
CA ILE A 114 15.00 -11.92 11.76
C ILE A 114 16.46 -12.16 12.18
N PRO A 115 16.69 -12.79 13.34
CA PRO A 115 18.00 -12.82 13.99
C PRO A 115 19.12 -13.44 13.16
N TRP A 116 18.79 -14.36 12.25
CA TRP A 116 19.77 -15.05 11.39
C TRP A 116 20.03 -14.34 10.07
N ALA A 117 19.15 -13.44 9.60
CA ALA A 117 19.31 -12.71 8.33
C ALA A 117 19.90 -11.31 8.51
N GLN A 118 19.61 -10.64 9.62
CA GLN A 118 20.00 -9.25 9.85
C GLN A 118 21.29 -9.18 10.68
N GLN A 119 22.28 -8.41 10.20
CA GLN A 119 23.53 -8.19 10.93
C GLN A 119 23.33 -7.50 12.29
N HIS A 120 22.23 -6.76 12.46
CA HIS A 120 21.82 -6.13 13.72
C HIS A 120 20.32 -6.34 13.98
N ASP A 121 19.97 -6.91 15.14
CA ASP A 121 18.57 -6.99 15.60
C ASP A 121 18.15 -5.67 16.25
N ASP A 122 17.65 -4.76 15.42
CA ASP A 122 17.11 -3.45 15.81
C ASP A 122 15.96 -3.54 16.84
N LEU A 123 15.39 -4.74 17.04
CA LEU A 123 14.30 -5.01 17.94
C LEU A 123 14.71 -5.72 19.24
N THR A 124 16.01 -5.77 19.57
CA THR A 124 16.51 -6.35 20.83
C THR A 124 15.78 -5.80 22.07
N LEU A 125 15.49 -4.49 22.11
CA LEU A 125 14.75 -3.87 23.22
C LEU A 125 13.30 -4.32 23.31
N VAL A 126 12.65 -4.52 22.15
CA VAL A 126 11.27 -5.03 22.06
C VAL A 126 11.23 -6.49 22.48
N ARG A 127 12.16 -7.32 21.99
CA ARG A 127 12.34 -8.72 22.39
C ARG A 127 12.50 -8.86 23.90
N LYS A 128 13.36 -8.04 24.52
CA LYS A 128 13.54 -8.02 25.98
C LYS A 128 12.28 -7.58 26.72
N ALA A 129 11.57 -6.58 26.22
CA ALA A 129 10.37 -6.04 26.87
C ALA A 129 9.18 -7.00 26.84
N TYR A 130 9.07 -7.80 25.76
CA TYR A 130 7.97 -8.73 25.52
C TYR A 130 8.42 -10.19 25.54
N SER A 131 9.51 -10.49 26.24
CA SER A 131 10.09 -11.84 26.33
C SER A 131 9.11 -12.89 26.83
N SER A 132 8.10 -12.49 27.62
CA SER A 132 7.08 -13.42 28.13
C SER A 132 6.17 -13.99 27.05
N ILE A 133 5.91 -13.24 25.96
CA ILE A 133 5.05 -13.66 24.85
C ILE A 133 5.86 -14.14 23.64
N LEU A 134 7.13 -13.74 23.53
CA LEU A 134 8.03 -14.09 22.43
C LEU A 134 8.91 -15.31 22.70
N LYS A 135 8.65 -16.09 23.77
CA LYS A 135 9.53 -17.20 24.21
C LYS A 135 9.83 -18.20 23.10
N ASP A 136 8.81 -18.54 22.33
CA ASP A 136 8.87 -19.57 21.29
C ASP A 136 8.94 -18.97 19.88
N ALA A 137 9.13 -17.65 19.76
CA ALA A 137 9.15 -16.94 18.48
C ALA A 137 10.58 -16.47 18.17
N ALA A 138 11.27 -17.20 17.30
CA ALA A 138 12.56 -16.79 16.76
C ALA A 138 12.43 -15.48 15.97
N CYS A 139 11.49 -15.46 15.01
CA CYS A 139 11.16 -14.30 14.19
C CYS A 139 9.86 -13.63 14.65
N PHE A 140 9.85 -12.29 14.67
CA PHE A 140 8.64 -11.53 14.95
C PHE A 140 8.72 -10.15 14.29
N ALA A 141 7.57 -9.52 14.06
CA ALA A 141 7.52 -8.12 13.67
C ALA A 141 6.84 -7.29 14.76
N CYS A 142 7.19 -6.01 14.82
CA CYS A 142 6.61 -5.04 15.73
C CYS A 142 6.16 -3.82 14.92
N GLU A 143 4.88 -3.49 15.00
CA GLU A 143 4.31 -2.27 14.43
C GLU A 143 3.82 -1.37 15.56
N ARG A 144 4.43 -0.20 15.71
CA ARG A 144 4.09 0.77 16.76
C ARG A 144 3.16 1.83 16.24
N PHE A 145 1.98 1.92 16.84
CA PHE A 145 0.97 2.92 16.55
C PHE A 145 1.01 4.04 17.58
N CYS A 146 0.98 5.28 17.12
CA CYS A 146 0.74 6.46 17.95
C CYS A 146 -0.55 7.13 17.50
N VAL A 147 -1.53 7.14 18.39
CA VAL A 147 -2.93 7.48 18.10
C VAL A 147 -3.39 8.60 19.03
N PRO A 148 -3.83 9.76 18.50
CA PRO A 148 -4.39 10.82 19.33
C PRO A 148 -5.73 10.38 19.91
N TYR A 149 -6.08 10.89 21.10
CA TYR A 149 -7.42 10.65 21.62
C TYR A 149 -8.48 11.32 20.74
N PRO A 150 -9.67 10.69 20.60
CA PRO A 150 -10.83 11.37 20.04
C PRO A 150 -11.16 12.65 20.81
N GLU A 151 -11.65 13.66 20.10
CA GLU A 151 -12.07 14.92 20.71
C GLU A 151 -13.11 14.70 21.81
N THR A 152 -13.04 15.53 22.84
CA THR A 152 -14.01 15.53 23.92
C THR A 152 -14.20 16.91 24.51
N ASN A 153 -15.45 17.28 24.70
CA ASN A 153 -15.86 18.52 25.39
C ASN A 153 -15.97 18.33 26.91
N SER A 154 -15.78 17.10 27.39
CA SER A 154 -15.88 16.77 28.81
C SER A 154 -14.61 17.19 29.56
N ARG A 155 -14.73 18.19 30.45
CA ARG A 155 -13.64 18.65 31.32
C ARG A 155 -13.08 17.53 32.20
N THR A 156 -13.93 16.61 32.66
CA THR A 156 -13.51 15.46 33.45
C THR A 156 -12.66 14.49 32.63
N GLN A 157 -13.04 14.19 31.38
CA GLN A 157 -12.22 13.36 30.50
C GLN A 157 -10.90 14.03 30.13
N GLN A 158 -10.89 15.34 29.89
CA GLN A 158 -9.66 16.10 29.63
C GLN A 158 -8.71 16.04 30.83
N LEU A 159 -9.22 16.22 32.05
CA LEU A 159 -8.43 16.11 33.28
C LEU A 159 -7.88 14.69 33.48
N LEU A 160 -8.70 13.66 33.28
CA LEU A 160 -8.27 12.26 33.36
C LEU A 160 -7.18 11.92 32.34
N ARG A 161 -7.23 12.50 31.13
CA ARG A 161 -6.18 12.34 30.12
C ARG A 161 -4.90 13.05 30.56
N LEU A 162 -5.00 14.29 31.01
CA LEU A 162 -3.86 15.08 31.50
C LEU A 162 -3.10 14.36 32.63
N LEU A 163 -3.84 13.78 33.57
CA LEU A 163 -3.30 13.00 34.68
C LEU A 163 -2.95 11.55 34.31
N ARG A 164 -3.24 11.11 33.08
CA ARG A 164 -3.08 9.73 32.57
C ARG A 164 -3.89 8.68 33.36
N LEU A 165 -4.97 9.09 34.02
CA LEU A 165 -5.84 8.21 34.80
C LEU A 165 -6.95 7.56 33.97
N GLY A 166 -7.33 8.18 32.84
CA GLY A 166 -8.29 7.58 31.91
C GLY A 166 -7.78 6.26 31.34
N ARG A 167 -8.51 5.16 31.55
CA ARG A 167 -8.17 3.84 30.99
C ARG A 167 -8.72 3.68 29.57
N VAL A 168 -8.07 2.82 28.79
CA VAL A 168 -8.62 2.32 27.54
C VAL A 168 -9.36 1.03 27.86
N ASN A 169 -10.69 1.12 27.94
CA ASN A 169 -11.55 -0.03 28.20
C ASN A 169 -11.91 -0.72 26.88
N ASN A 170 -12.07 0.05 25.80
CA ASN A 170 -12.36 -0.54 24.50
C ASN A 170 -11.42 0.05 23.44
N LEU A 171 -10.77 -0.83 22.68
CA LEU A 171 -9.96 -0.48 21.52
C LEU A 171 -10.50 -1.28 20.34
N LYS A 172 -10.99 -0.60 19.32
CA LYS A 172 -11.41 -1.24 18.06
C LYS A 172 -10.43 -0.88 16.96
N LEU A 173 -10.03 -1.88 16.19
CA LEU A 173 -9.26 -1.73 14.96
C LEU A 173 -10.11 -2.24 13.81
N SER A 174 -10.16 -1.50 12.70
CA SER A 174 -10.69 -2.03 11.44
C SER A 174 -9.61 -1.98 10.38
N THR A 175 -9.64 -2.90 9.43
CA THR A 175 -8.64 -3.00 8.37
C THR A 175 -9.22 -2.65 7.01
N HIS A 176 -8.39 -2.17 6.10
CA HIS A 176 -8.72 -2.07 4.69
C HIS A 176 -8.85 -3.47 4.09
N PHE A 177 -9.55 -3.54 2.95
CA PHE A 177 -9.41 -4.69 2.07
C PHE A 177 -7.98 -4.74 1.54
N VAL A 178 -7.46 -5.94 1.32
CA VAL A 178 -6.15 -6.14 0.69
C VAL A 178 -6.35 -6.97 -0.57
N PRO A 179 -6.06 -6.40 -1.74
CA PRO A 179 -6.08 -7.18 -2.97
C PRO A 179 -4.85 -8.08 -3.05
N TRP A 180 -5.01 -9.25 -3.67
CA TRP A 180 -3.89 -10.09 -4.08
C TRP A 180 -3.57 -9.82 -5.55
N PHE A 181 -2.33 -9.53 -5.89
CA PHE A 181 -1.98 -9.20 -7.27
C PHE A 181 -1.52 -10.47 -7.99
N SER A 182 -2.18 -10.80 -9.09
CA SER A 182 -1.79 -11.90 -9.97
C SER A 182 -1.17 -11.34 -11.24
N PRO A 183 0.10 -11.65 -11.55
CA PRO A 183 0.75 -11.14 -12.75
C PRO A 183 0.13 -11.75 -14.02
N LEU A 184 -0.06 -10.91 -15.03
CA LEU A 184 -0.38 -11.30 -16.40
C LEU A 184 0.78 -11.01 -17.36
N ASP A 185 1.50 -9.90 -17.12
CA ASP A 185 2.68 -9.47 -17.90
C ASP A 185 2.44 -9.40 -19.41
N ILE A 186 1.29 -8.85 -19.82
CA ILE A 186 0.91 -8.77 -21.22
C ILE A 186 1.35 -7.43 -21.79
N HIS A 187 2.23 -7.52 -22.78
CA HIS A 187 2.79 -6.40 -23.52
C HIS A 187 2.13 -6.30 -24.89
N PHE A 188 1.67 -5.11 -25.26
CA PHE A 188 1.15 -4.87 -26.60
C PHE A 188 1.37 -3.43 -27.05
N GLU A 189 1.44 -3.25 -28.35
CA GLU A 189 1.56 -1.96 -28.99
C GLU A 189 0.27 -1.62 -29.73
N MET A 190 -0.08 -0.33 -29.69
CA MET A 190 -1.25 0.19 -30.40
C MET A 190 -0.94 1.55 -31.00
N SER A 191 -1.38 1.76 -32.24
CA SER A 191 -1.29 3.07 -32.88
C SER A 191 -2.50 3.94 -32.54
N ALA A 192 -2.31 5.26 -32.48
CA ALA A 192 -3.44 6.20 -32.37
C ALA A 192 -4.39 6.16 -33.60
N LYS A 193 -3.99 5.52 -34.70
CA LYS A 193 -4.79 5.31 -35.91
C LYS A 193 -5.48 3.94 -35.95
N GLU A 194 -5.20 3.06 -35.00
CA GLU A 194 -5.80 1.73 -34.93
C GLU A 194 -7.19 1.86 -34.29
N ASP A 195 -8.23 1.47 -35.04
CA ASP A 195 -9.62 1.59 -34.57
C ASP A 195 -9.89 0.78 -33.30
N GLN A 196 -9.25 -0.39 -33.20
CA GLN A 196 -9.39 -1.28 -32.06
C GLN A 196 -8.23 -2.27 -31.94
N LYS A 197 -7.84 -2.60 -30.71
CA LYS A 197 -6.96 -3.74 -30.38
C LYS A 197 -7.70 -4.75 -29.51
N VAL A 198 -7.57 -6.04 -29.83
CA VAL A 198 -8.16 -7.12 -29.02
C VAL A 198 -7.07 -7.91 -28.31
N ILE A 199 -7.21 -8.09 -27.00
CA ILE A 199 -6.29 -8.86 -26.16
C ILE A 199 -7.09 -9.86 -25.34
N CYS A 200 -6.62 -11.10 -25.24
CA CYS A 200 -7.27 -12.13 -24.42
C CYS A 200 -6.34 -12.58 -23.30
N PHE A 201 -6.89 -12.87 -22.12
CA PHE A 201 -6.16 -13.53 -21.05
C PHE A 201 -7.08 -14.48 -20.28
N LYS A 202 -6.51 -15.47 -19.61
CA LYS A 202 -7.27 -16.38 -18.75
C LYS A 202 -7.25 -15.86 -17.32
N HIS A 203 -8.42 -15.69 -16.71
CA HIS A 203 -8.51 -15.24 -15.32
C HIS A 203 -7.84 -16.27 -14.38
N PRO A 204 -6.92 -15.85 -13.50
CA PRO A 204 -6.04 -16.77 -12.75
C PRO A 204 -6.80 -17.66 -11.75
N VAL A 205 -7.92 -17.18 -11.20
CA VAL A 205 -8.75 -17.93 -10.25
C VAL A 205 -9.87 -18.71 -10.94
N THR A 206 -10.75 -18.04 -11.69
CA THR A 206 -11.93 -18.67 -12.31
C THR A 206 -11.59 -19.50 -13.54
N GLY A 207 -10.45 -19.27 -14.19
CA GLY A 207 -10.08 -19.93 -15.43
C GLY A 207 -10.87 -19.49 -16.65
N ILE A 208 -11.75 -18.48 -16.53
CA ILE A 208 -12.54 -17.96 -17.65
C ILE A 208 -11.63 -17.08 -18.52
N THR A 209 -11.72 -17.24 -19.84
CA THR A 209 -11.02 -16.37 -20.80
C THR A 209 -11.74 -15.03 -20.87
N GLN A 210 -11.02 -13.96 -20.54
CA GLN A 210 -11.45 -12.57 -20.67
C GLN A 210 -10.92 -11.98 -21.96
N THR A 211 -11.77 -11.23 -22.66
CA THR A 211 -11.46 -10.51 -23.90
C THR A 211 -11.52 -9.02 -23.62
N LEU A 212 -10.45 -8.30 -23.95
CA LEU A 212 -10.32 -6.86 -23.83
C LEU A 212 -10.34 -6.21 -25.20
N TYR A 213 -11.18 -5.19 -25.35
CA TYR A 213 -11.32 -4.41 -26.58
C TYR A 213 -10.82 -2.99 -26.32
N PHE A 214 -9.60 -2.66 -26.74
CA PHE A 214 -8.98 -1.36 -26.53
C PHE A 214 -9.22 -0.40 -27.70
N GLN A 215 -9.29 0.88 -27.39
CA GLN A 215 -9.34 1.99 -28.33
C GLN A 215 -8.46 3.13 -27.80
N VAL A 216 -7.58 3.70 -28.63
CA VAL A 216 -6.84 4.91 -28.25
C VAL A 216 -7.76 6.10 -28.45
N VAL A 217 -7.91 6.91 -27.41
CA VAL A 217 -8.81 8.08 -27.44
C VAL A 217 -8.02 9.37 -27.64
N ASP A 218 -6.92 9.52 -26.92
CA ASP A 218 -6.13 10.73 -26.95
C ASP A 218 -4.66 10.46 -26.60
N VAL A 219 -3.79 11.40 -26.92
CA VAL A 219 -2.40 11.44 -26.44
C VAL A 219 -2.25 12.64 -25.54
N VAL A 220 -2.09 12.37 -24.24
CA VAL A 220 -1.97 13.40 -23.22
C VAL A 220 -0.53 13.86 -23.13
N GLU A 221 -0.33 15.17 -23.22
CA GLU A 221 0.94 15.84 -22.94
C GLU A 221 1.02 16.28 -21.47
N MET A 222 2.10 15.93 -20.79
CA MET A 222 2.34 16.21 -19.37
C MET A 222 3.67 16.97 -19.22
N PRO A 223 3.65 18.27 -18.90
CA PRO A 223 4.87 19.07 -18.75
C PRO A 223 5.64 18.67 -17.48
N LEU A 224 6.97 18.69 -17.55
CA LEU A 224 7.85 18.29 -16.44
C LEU A 224 7.90 19.26 -15.27
N GLY A 225 7.52 20.52 -15.50
CA GLY A 225 7.48 21.54 -14.48
C GLY A 225 7.24 22.93 -15.07
N PRO A 226 7.03 23.94 -14.21
CA PRO A 226 6.83 25.31 -14.66
C PRO A 226 8.09 25.82 -15.38
N GLY A 227 7.99 26.07 -16.70
CA GLY A 227 9.09 26.61 -17.51
C GLY A 227 10.06 25.58 -18.09
N ASP A 228 9.82 24.27 -17.92
CA ASP A 228 10.54 23.24 -18.67
C ASP A 228 9.87 23.06 -20.05
N ASN A 229 10.65 23.10 -21.12
CA ASN A 229 10.16 22.84 -22.49
C ASN A 229 10.04 21.33 -22.77
N ARG A 230 10.39 20.47 -21.81
CA ARG A 230 10.26 19.02 -21.92
C ARG A 230 8.90 18.57 -21.37
N SER A 231 8.23 17.73 -22.15
CA SER A 231 6.98 17.07 -21.77
C SER A 231 7.10 15.56 -21.96
N PHE A 232 6.26 14.83 -21.24
CA PHE A 232 5.96 13.43 -21.54
C PHE A 232 4.65 13.32 -22.29
N TYR A 233 4.56 12.28 -23.09
CA TYR A 233 3.38 11.92 -23.83
C TYR A 233 2.97 10.51 -23.42
N ALA A 234 1.69 10.33 -23.14
CA ALA A 234 1.11 9.01 -22.90
C ALA A 234 -0.21 8.90 -23.66
N ALA A 235 -0.37 7.81 -24.42
CA ALA A 235 -1.68 7.50 -25.00
C ALA A 235 -2.65 7.09 -23.89
N GLN A 236 -3.79 7.76 -23.84
CA GLN A 236 -4.94 7.33 -23.08
C GLN A 236 -5.76 6.37 -23.93
N SER A 237 -6.05 5.19 -23.39
CA SER A 237 -6.91 4.21 -24.02
C SER A 237 -8.13 3.94 -23.16
N ILE A 238 -9.26 3.67 -23.81
CA ILE A 238 -10.44 3.09 -23.18
C ILE A 238 -10.55 1.63 -23.59
N TYR A 239 -11.15 0.81 -22.73
CA TYR A 239 -11.37 -0.59 -23.01
C TYR A 239 -12.66 -1.15 -22.43
N GLU A 240 -13.21 -2.14 -23.14
CA GLU A 240 -14.32 -3.01 -22.70
C GLU A 240 -13.77 -4.39 -22.30
N ILE A 241 -14.43 -5.09 -21.38
CA ILE A 241 -14.05 -6.44 -20.94
C ILE A 241 -15.25 -7.40 -21.07
N ASP A 242 -15.04 -8.56 -21.69
CA ASP A 242 -16.05 -9.62 -21.81
C ASP A 242 -15.47 -11.02 -21.52
N PRO A 243 -16.09 -11.82 -20.63
CA PRO A 243 -17.15 -11.43 -19.69
C PRO A 243 -16.67 -10.42 -18.63
N ALA A 244 -17.60 -9.89 -17.84
CA ALA A 244 -17.25 -8.99 -16.75
C ALA A 244 -16.31 -9.70 -15.74
N LEU A 245 -15.36 -8.94 -15.18
CA LEU A 245 -14.53 -9.45 -14.08
C LEU A 245 -15.39 -9.75 -12.85
N PRO A 246 -14.99 -10.74 -12.02
CA PRO A 246 -15.63 -10.96 -10.73
C PRO A 246 -15.68 -9.68 -9.88
N GLN A 247 -16.72 -9.54 -9.07
CA GLN A 247 -16.93 -8.32 -8.29
C GLN A 247 -15.75 -8.05 -7.34
N GLY A 248 -15.13 -6.88 -7.51
CA GLY A 248 -13.98 -6.42 -6.71
C GLY A 248 -12.62 -6.64 -7.37
N ASP A 249 -12.56 -7.40 -8.47
CA ASP A 249 -11.33 -7.57 -9.24
C ASP A 249 -11.11 -6.35 -10.16
N THR A 250 -9.86 -5.91 -10.27
CA THR A 250 -9.49 -4.78 -11.14
C THR A 250 -8.22 -5.08 -11.93
N LEU A 251 -8.15 -4.59 -13.18
CA LEU A 251 -6.93 -4.69 -13.98
C LEU A 251 -5.92 -3.63 -13.55
N GLN A 252 -4.64 -4.01 -13.60
CA GLN A 252 -3.52 -3.14 -13.29
C GLN A 252 -2.65 -2.95 -14.54
N PHE A 253 -2.44 -1.70 -14.92
CA PHE A 253 -1.56 -1.33 -16.02
C PHE A 253 -0.27 -0.68 -15.48
N ASN A 254 0.85 -0.94 -16.14
CA ASN A 254 2.09 -0.21 -15.89
C ASN A 254 2.08 1.07 -16.72
N SER A 255 1.99 2.21 -16.04
CA SER A 255 2.11 3.54 -16.61
C SER A 255 3.36 4.26 -16.08
N SER A 256 4.37 3.50 -15.66
CA SER A 256 5.62 4.03 -15.12
C SER A 256 6.76 3.94 -16.11
N SER A 257 7.60 4.97 -16.11
CA SER A 257 8.82 5.05 -16.91
C SER A 257 9.97 5.52 -16.03
N GLN A 258 11.10 4.81 -16.10
CA GLN A 258 12.36 5.27 -15.52
C GLN A 258 13.13 6.06 -16.58
N TYR A 259 13.66 7.20 -16.17
CA TYR A 259 14.52 8.02 -17.02
C TYR A 259 15.80 8.38 -16.28
N ARG A 260 16.90 8.28 -17.02
CA ARG A 260 18.18 8.84 -16.59
C ARG A 260 18.35 10.15 -17.33
N GLU A 261 18.47 11.25 -16.60
CA GLU A 261 18.82 12.52 -17.22
C GLU A 261 20.21 12.38 -17.87
N PRO A 262 20.36 12.68 -19.16
CA PRO A 262 21.68 12.82 -19.75
C PRO A 262 22.39 13.97 -19.04
N PRO A 263 23.68 13.83 -18.70
CA PRO A 263 24.41 14.88 -17.99
C PRO A 263 24.37 16.18 -18.81
N THR A 264 23.81 17.24 -18.22
CA THR A 264 23.76 18.57 -18.82
C THR A 264 25.15 19.20 -18.75
N GLU A 265 25.92 19.12 -19.83
CA GLU A 265 27.29 19.64 -19.95
C GLU A 265 28.28 19.05 -18.91
N PRO A 266 29.61 19.09 -19.13
CA PRO A 266 30.57 18.68 -18.11
C PRO A 266 30.54 19.69 -16.96
N SER A 267 29.64 19.50 -16.00
CA SER A 267 29.73 20.19 -14.71
C SER A 267 31.11 19.89 -14.11
N LYS A 268 31.82 20.92 -13.66
CA LYS A 268 33.17 20.79 -13.08
C LYS A 268 33.20 20.00 -11.76
N ASP A 269 32.05 19.52 -11.28
CA ASP A 269 31.93 18.70 -10.09
C ASP A 269 32.00 17.21 -10.44
N LYS A 270 33.13 16.59 -10.10
CA LYS A 270 33.37 15.13 -10.18
C LYS A 270 32.44 14.28 -9.28
N PHE A 271 31.43 14.90 -8.67
CA PHE A 271 30.55 14.28 -7.67
C PHE A 271 29.05 14.52 -7.95
N ALA A 272 28.66 15.08 -9.09
CA ALA A 272 27.24 15.18 -9.44
C ALA A 272 26.64 13.77 -9.64
N PRO A 273 25.65 13.35 -8.84
CA PRO A 273 25.02 12.04 -9.02
C PRO A 273 24.31 11.99 -10.38
N SER A 274 24.38 10.85 -11.07
CA SER A 274 23.55 10.62 -12.25
C SER A 274 22.08 10.60 -11.79
N ALA A 275 21.37 11.71 -11.96
CA ALA A 275 19.97 11.82 -11.56
C ALA A 275 19.14 10.81 -12.37
N THR A 276 18.64 9.79 -11.68
CA THR A 276 17.67 8.85 -12.22
C THR A 276 16.33 9.21 -11.59
N SER A 277 15.38 9.61 -12.43
CA SER A 277 14.04 10.02 -12.03
C SER A 277 13.04 8.98 -12.53
N SER A 278 12.03 8.68 -11.72
CA SER A 278 10.93 7.80 -12.10
C SER A 278 9.64 8.59 -12.17
N ILE A 279 8.85 8.35 -13.21
CA ILE A 279 7.53 8.94 -13.37
C ILE A 279 6.53 7.81 -13.45
N GLY A 280 5.42 7.95 -12.76
CA GLY A 280 4.30 7.03 -12.84
C GLY A 280 3.00 7.81 -12.81
N ILE A 281 2.06 7.44 -13.66
CA ILE A 281 0.71 8.02 -13.65
C ILE A 281 -0.09 7.28 -12.56
N ILE A 282 -0.32 7.94 -11.43
CA ILE A 282 -1.14 7.40 -10.34
C ILE A 282 -2.61 7.63 -10.68
N GLY A 283 -3.31 6.57 -11.10
CA GLY A 283 -4.77 6.53 -11.09
C GLY A 283 -5.28 6.43 -9.65
N GLY A 284 -6.40 7.09 -9.32
CA GLY A 284 -7.02 6.99 -8.00
C GLY A 284 -7.36 5.54 -7.61
N ALA A 285 -7.61 5.30 -6.32
CA ALA A 285 -7.87 3.97 -5.75
C ALA A 285 -9.07 3.21 -6.33
N ASP A 286 -9.83 3.82 -7.25
CA ASP A 286 -10.96 3.26 -8.01
C ASP A 286 -10.65 3.12 -9.53
N GLY A 287 -9.37 3.02 -9.89
CA GLY A 287 -8.91 3.37 -11.23
C GLY A 287 -8.98 4.88 -11.46
N PRO A 288 -8.55 5.42 -12.62
CA PRO A 288 -8.95 6.75 -12.99
C PRO A 288 -10.47 6.73 -13.08
N THR A 289 -11.16 7.31 -12.10
CA THR A 289 -12.46 7.90 -12.37
C THR A 289 -12.18 9.01 -13.37
N ALA A 290 -12.29 8.69 -14.65
CA ALA A 290 -12.44 9.72 -15.65
C ALA A 290 -13.72 10.47 -15.25
N VAL A 291 -13.54 11.67 -14.69
CA VAL A 291 -14.65 12.60 -14.52
C VAL A 291 -15.01 13.05 -15.93
N PHE A 292 -15.84 12.27 -16.61
CA PHE A 292 -16.53 12.75 -17.78
C PHE A 292 -17.51 13.82 -17.28
N VAL A 293 -17.21 15.08 -17.56
CA VAL A 293 -18.17 16.17 -17.36
C VAL A 293 -19.24 16.01 -18.44
N THR A 294 -20.20 15.12 -18.20
CA THR A 294 -21.46 15.12 -18.95
C THR A 294 -22.42 16.07 -18.25
N ALA A 295 -22.93 17.04 -19.01
CA ALA A 295 -23.91 18.00 -18.55
C ALA A 295 -25.07 17.31 -17.83
N LYS A 296 -25.56 18.00 -16.79
CA LYS A 296 -26.72 17.69 -15.94
C LYS A 296 -27.73 16.74 -16.59
N ASP A 297 -27.89 15.54 -16.04
CA ASP A 297 -29.15 15.05 -15.48
C ASP A 297 -29.00 13.67 -14.82
N LYS A 298 -30.02 13.31 -14.05
CA LYS A 298 -30.07 12.29 -13.00
C LYS A 298 -29.91 10.85 -13.50
N GLU A 299 -29.43 9.98 -12.60
CA GLU A 299 -29.02 8.57 -12.76
C GLU A 299 -27.63 8.39 -13.37
N LYS A 300 -26.73 7.70 -12.66
CA LYS A 300 -25.35 7.40 -13.12
C LYS A 300 -25.43 6.44 -14.31
N ALA A 301 -25.64 6.97 -15.51
CA ALA A 301 -25.50 6.21 -16.74
C ALA A 301 -24.05 5.71 -16.83
N VAL A 302 -23.85 4.40 -16.75
CA VAL A 302 -22.56 3.78 -17.04
C VAL A 302 -22.28 4.04 -18.51
N THR A 303 -21.16 4.69 -18.82
CA THR A 303 -20.75 4.91 -20.20
C THR A 303 -20.39 3.57 -20.82
N CYS A 304 -21.07 3.18 -21.89
CA CYS A 304 -20.81 1.92 -22.60
C CYS A 304 -20.01 2.16 -23.89
N GLY A 305 -19.22 1.16 -24.28
CA GLY A 305 -18.44 1.18 -25.51
C GLY A 305 -19.20 0.60 -26.71
N LEU A 306 -18.47 0.28 -27.77
CA LEU A 306 -19.04 -0.18 -29.04
C LEU A 306 -19.74 -1.55 -28.92
N HIS A 307 -19.38 -2.35 -27.91
CA HIS A 307 -19.97 -3.67 -27.66
C HIS A 307 -21.09 -3.60 -26.62
N GLY A 308 -21.46 -2.39 -26.17
CA GLY A 308 -22.49 -2.19 -25.15
C GLY A 308 -22.01 -2.51 -23.72
N LEU A 309 -20.70 -2.68 -23.51
CA LEU A 309 -20.10 -3.03 -22.23
C LEU A 309 -19.57 -1.78 -21.51
N PRO A 310 -19.44 -1.80 -20.15
CA PRO A 310 -18.88 -0.69 -19.40
C PRO A 310 -17.47 -0.29 -19.88
N LEU A 311 -17.25 1.01 -20.06
CA LEU A 311 -15.93 1.54 -20.44
C LEU A 311 -15.03 1.73 -19.22
N HIS A 312 -13.80 1.26 -19.36
CA HIS A 312 -12.68 1.51 -18.45
C HIS A 312 -11.60 2.33 -19.16
N SER A 313 -10.64 2.87 -18.40
CA SER A 313 -9.52 3.64 -18.97
C SER A 313 -8.18 3.18 -18.44
N CYS A 314 -7.15 3.30 -19.28
CA CYS A 314 -5.76 3.06 -18.93
C CYS A 314 -4.82 4.01 -19.72
N PHE A 315 -3.55 4.03 -19.33
CA PHE A 315 -2.51 4.78 -20.01
C PHE A 315 -1.41 3.84 -20.50
N ALA A 316 -0.87 4.17 -21.67
CA ALA A 316 0.39 3.61 -22.14
C ALA A 316 1.56 4.04 -21.24
N VAL A 317 2.68 3.35 -21.40
CA VAL A 317 3.95 3.76 -20.79
C VAL A 317 4.35 5.14 -21.35
N PRO A 318 4.62 6.14 -20.48
CA PRO A 318 4.99 7.49 -20.94
C PRO A 318 6.29 7.52 -21.76
N VAL A 319 6.33 8.42 -22.75
CA VAL A 319 7.49 8.64 -23.64
C VAL A 319 7.80 10.13 -23.78
N PHE A 320 9.05 10.49 -24.09
CA PHE A 320 9.50 11.90 -24.20
C PHE A 320 9.14 12.58 -25.53
N HIS A 321 8.74 11.80 -26.52
CA HIS A 321 8.43 12.30 -27.84
C HIS A 321 7.11 11.69 -28.27
N LYS A 322 6.28 12.49 -28.92
CA LYS A 322 5.05 12.00 -29.52
C LYS A 322 5.40 10.88 -30.51
N LYS A 323 4.78 9.72 -30.34
CA LYS A 323 4.96 8.55 -31.21
C LYS A 323 3.66 8.27 -31.96
N ASP A 324 3.78 7.52 -33.05
CA ASP A 324 2.61 6.95 -33.73
C ASP A 324 2.16 5.62 -33.10
N ILE A 325 3.05 4.97 -32.36
CA ILE A 325 2.84 3.68 -31.69
C ILE A 325 3.15 3.84 -30.21
N TYR A 326 2.23 3.39 -29.37
CA TYR A 326 2.33 3.45 -27.92
C TYR A 326 2.33 2.05 -27.33
N HIS A 327 3.14 1.86 -26.29
CA HIS A 327 3.34 0.59 -25.62
C HIS A 327 2.49 0.53 -24.36
N PHE A 328 1.68 -0.52 -24.25
CA PHE A 328 0.84 -0.80 -23.10
C PHE A 328 1.35 -2.05 -22.39
N VAL A 329 1.24 -2.04 -21.06
CA VAL A 329 1.62 -3.17 -20.21
C VAL A 329 0.46 -3.44 -19.27
N LEU A 330 -0.27 -4.52 -19.52
CA LEU A 330 -1.22 -5.08 -18.57
C LEU A 330 -0.43 -5.95 -17.58
N GLU A 331 -0.02 -5.36 -16.46
CA GLU A 331 0.82 -6.03 -15.47
C GLU A 331 0.12 -7.23 -14.84
N GLY A 332 -1.17 -7.09 -14.55
CA GLY A 332 -1.90 -8.13 -13.85
C GLY A 332 -3.31 -7.73 -13.42
N ILE A 333 -3.83 -8.51 -12.48
CA ILE A 333 -5.16 -8.35 -11.88
C ILE A 333 -5.00 -8.25 -10.37
N ASN A 334 -5.60 -7.21 -9.79
CA ASN A 334 -5.80 -7.12 -8.35
C ASN A 334 -7.06 -7.90 -8.01
N LEU A 335 -6.90 -9.08 -7.43
CA LEU A 335 -7.96 -9.97 -7.01
C LEU A 335 -8.48 -9.57 -5.63
N LYS A 336 -9.79 -9.66 -5.42
CA LYS A 336 -10.37 -9.54 -4.10
C LYS A 336 -9.95 -10.73 -3.22
N TYR A 337 -9.02 -10.50 -2.30
CA TYR A 337 -8.44 -11.58 -1.48
C TYR A 337 -8.89 -11.54 -0.02
N LEU A 338 -8.59 -10.46 0.70
CA LEU A 338 -8.99 -10.29 2.09
C LEU A 338 -9.96 -9.12 2.24
N ASP A 339 -11.16 -9.42 2.73
CA ASP A 339 -12.10 -8.41 3.18
C ASP A 339 -11.57 -7.68 4.43
N GLY A 340 -12.03 -6.44 4.61
CA GLY A 340 -11.73 -5.68 5.83
C GLY A 340 -12.31 -6.39 7.06
N GLN A 341 -11.52 -6.52 8.11
CA GLN A 341 -11.91 -7.16 9.37
C GLN A 341 -11.98 -6.14 10.50
N GLU A 342 -12.79 -6.45 11.52
CA GLU A 342 -12.90 -5.65 12.73
C GLU A 342 -12.45 -6.45 13.95
N TYR A 343 -11.61 -5.84 14.79
CA TYR A 343 -11.08 -6.44 16.01
C TYR A 343 -11.44 -5.55 17.18
N ASN A 344 -11.98 -6.14 18.24
CA ASN A 344 -12.40 -5.42 19.43
C ASN A 344 -11.73 -5.98 20.68
N PHE A 345 -11.08 -5.09 21.43
CA PHE A 345 -10.67 -5.30 22.82
C PHE A 345 -11.75 -4.76 23.76
N GLN A 346 -12.04 -5.47 24.84
CA GLN A 346 -12.98 -5.08 25.90
C GLN A 346 -12.33 -5.16 27.28
#